data_AF-A0A015ITV6-F1
#
_entry.id   AF-A0A015ITV6-F1
#
_cell.length_a   1.000
_cell.length_b   1.000
_cell.length_c   1.000
_cell.angle_alpha   90.00
_cell.angle_beta   90.00
_cell.angle_gamma   90.00
#
_symmetry.space_group_name_H-M   'P 1'
#
loop_
_entity.id
_entity.type
_entity.pdbx_description
1 polymer ?
#
loop_
_entity_poly.entity_id
_entity_poly.type
_entity_poly.pdbx_seq_one_letter_code
_entity_poly.pdbx_strand_id
1 'polypeptide(L)'
;MRKSFREFHPYDVGGACVLLAVKVEEPKPRRTLGDVSSACARIARRDKSLDDKKEIEMWIDTLKHLEPLIAAILCFDLQVDHPYLPLLKYTKELKGYSKEVLRDLASAAWAIINHR
;
A
#
# COMPACT_ATOMS: atom_id res chain seq x y z
N MET A 1 -15.26 -3.63 9.39
CA MET A 1 -13.90 -4.15 9.64
C MET A 1 -14.04 -5.60 10.09
N ARG A 2 -13.46 -6.58 9.37
CA ARG A 2 -13.72 -8.03 9.58
C ARG A 2 -12.91 -8.66 10.73
N LYS A 3 -11.84 -7.99 11.18
CA LYS A 3 -10.92 -8.42 12.24
C LYS A 3 -10.53 -7.24 13.13
N SER A 4 -9.96 -7.53 14.31
CA SER A 4 -9.56 -6.54 15.32
C SER A 4 -8.03 -6.40 15.40
N PHE A 5 -7.53 -5.18 15.63
CA PHE A 5 -6.11 -4.93 15.87
C PHE A 5 -5.60 -5.45 17.23
N ARG A 6 -6.50 -5.92 18.10
CA ARG A 6 -6.11 -6.69 19.30
C ARG A 6 -5.65 -8.10 18.94
N GLU A 7 -6.18 -8.66 17.85
CA GLU A 7 -5.85 -10.01 17.37
C GLU A 7 -4.67 -9.97 16.40
N PHE A 8 -4.60 -8.95 15.55
CA PHE A 8 -3.52 -8.79 14.57
C PHE A 8 -2.79 -7.45 14.75
N HIS A 9 -1.47 -7.50 14.95
CA HIS A 9 -0.68 -6.30 15.14
C HIS A 9 -0.68 -5.45 13.85
N PRO A 10 -0.93 -4.12 13.93
CA PRO A 10 -1.00 -3.26 12.74
C PRO A 10 0.25 -3.27 11.85
N TYR A 11 1.45 -3.41 12.43
CA TYR A 11 2.70 -3.48 11.65
C TYR A 11 2.78 -4.77 10.82
N ASP A 12 2.40 -5.91 11.40
CA ASP A 12 2.48 -7.19 10.72
C ASP A 12 1.45 -7.26 9.59
N VAL A 13 0.23 -6.80 9.87
CA VAL A 13 -0.84 -6.64 8.86
C VAL A 13 -0.40 -5.65 7.78
N GLY A 14 0.20 -4.52 8.16
CA GLY A 14 0.67 -3.51 7.23
C GLY A 14 1.70 -4.05 6.25
N GLY A 15 2.70 -4.78 6.74
CA GLY A 15 3.71 -5.43 5.89
C GLY A 15 3.09 -6.42 4.90
N ALA A 16 2.15 -7.25 5.36
CA ALA A 16 1.49 -8.23 4.52
C ALA A 16 0.53 -7.59 3.49
N CYS A 17 -0.16 -6.51 3.85
CA CYS A 17 -0.96 -5.72 2.91
C CYS A 17 -0.09 -5.07 1.83
N VAL A 18 1.09 -4.54 2.18
CA VAL A 18 2.04 -3.98 1.19
C VAL A 18 2.52 -5.08 0.23
N LEU A 19 2.83 -6.27 0.74
CA LEU A 19 3.21 -7.41 -0.10
C LEU A 19 2.11 -7.81 -1.08
N LEU A 20 0.86 -7.90 -0.61
CA LEU A 20 -0.30 -8.18 -1.45
C LEU A 20 -0.49 -7.11 -2.52
N ALA A 21 -0.43 -5.83 -2.14
CA ALA A 21 -0.57 -4.71 -3.08
C ALA A 21 0.51 -4.74 -4.17
N VAL A 22 1.77 -5.04 -3.82
CA VAL A 22 2.86 -5.21 -4.80
C VAL A 22 2.55 -6.33 -5.79
N LYS A 23 2.03 -7.48 -5.32
CA LYS A 23 1.68 -8.61 -6.20
C LYS A 23 0.51 -8.32 -7.13
N VAL A 24 -0.44 -7.47 -6.70
CA VAL A 24 -1.67 -7.17 -7.44
C VAL A 24 -1.47 -6.02 -8.44
N GLU A 25 -0.81 -4.94 -8.01
CA GLU A 25 -0.68 -3.70 -8.79
C GLU A 25 0.55 -3.68 -9.70
N GLU A 26 1.62 -4.44 -9.39
CA GLU A 26 2.82 -4.49 -10.23
C GLU A 26 2.81 -5.76 -11.12
N PRO A 27 2.48 -5.66 -12.43
CA PRO A 27 2.44 -6.83 -13.33
C PRO A 27 3.79 -7.55 -13.47
N LYS A 28 4.89 -6.86 -13.14
CA LYS A 28 6.21 -7.44 -12.92
C LYS A 28 6.73 -6.90 -11.59
N PRO A 29 6.62 -7.65 -10.48
CA PRO A 29 6.95 -7.13 -9.16
C PRO A 29 8.43 -6.77 -9.11
N ARG A 30 8.72 -5.49 -8.92
CA ARG A 30 10.09 -4.98 -8.74
C ARG A 30 10.59 -5.20 -7.33
N ARG A 31 9.67 -5.45 -6.40
CA ARG A 31 9.91 -5.71 -4.99
C ARG A 31 9.54 -7.16 -4.70
N THR A 32 10.48 -7.89 -4.13
CA THR A 32 10.31 -9.28 -3.72
C THR A 32 9.86 -9.37 -2.26
N LEU A 33 9.47 -10.57 -1.84
CA LEU A 33 9.23 -10.88 -0.43
C LEU A 33 10.42 -10.46 0.46
N GLY A 34 11.65 -10.66 0.00
CA GLY A 34 12.85 -10.26 0.74
C GLY A 34 12.95 -8.74 0.91
N ASP A 35 12.64 -7.97 -0.13
CA ASP A 35 12.69 -6.51 -0.09
C ASP A 35 11.66 -5.96 0.90
N VAL A 36 10.42 -6.47 0.86
CA VAL A 36 9.36 -6.07 1.80
C VAL A 36 9.71 -6.49 3.23
N SER A 37 10.25 -7.70 3.43
CA SER A 37 10.64 -8.20 4.75
C SER A 37 11.79 -7.37 5.35
N SER A 38 12.79 -7.01 4.55
CA SER A 38 13.89 -6.16 4.99
C SER A 38 13.42 -4.75 5.38
N ALA A 39 12.46 -4.19 4.62
CA ALA A 39 11.84 -2.91 4.95
C ALA A 39 11.06 -2.98 6.28
N CYS A 40 10.30 -4.06 6.51
CA CYS A 40 9.57 -4.28 7.75
C CYS A 40 10.53 -4.39 8.95
N ALA A 41 11.61 -5.16 8.82
CA ALA A 41 12.64 -5.30 9.86
C ALA A 41 13.28 -3.95 10.24
N ARG A 42 13.63 -3.13 9.25
CA ARG A 42 14.21 -1.80 9.46
C ARG A 42 13.26 -0.84 10.18
N ILE A 43 11.97 -0.88 9.83
CA ILE A 43 10.94 -0.05 10.48
C ILE A 43 10.71 -0.51 11.92
N ALA A 44 10.59 -1.82 12.15
CA ALA A 44 10.34 -2.38 13.48
C ALA A 44 11.46 -2.04 14.48
N ARG A 45 12.72 -2.08 14.02
CA ARG A 45 13.90 -1.76 14.83
C ARG A 45 14.26 -0.27 14.84
N ARG A 46 13.58 0.55 14.03
CA ARG A 46 13.91 1.97 13.76
C ARG A 46 15.35 2.17 13.32
N ASP A 47 15.93 1.17 12.68
CA ASP A 47 17.30 1.18 12.16
C ASP A 47 17.26 0.97 10.65
N LYS A 48 17.64 2.01 9.91
CA LYS A 48 17.65 2.00 8.44
C LYS A 48 18.79 1.18 7.84
N SER A 49 19.85 0.92 8.61
CA SER A 49 21.03 0.15 8.20
C SER A 49 20.97 -1.32 8.61
N LEU A 50 19.87 -1.76 9.22
CA LEU A 50 19.72 -3.13 9.67
C LEU A 50 19.76 -4.11 8.48
N ASP A 51 20.69 -5.06 8.57
CA ASP A 51 20.87 -6.20 7.68
C ASP A 51 20.97 -7.52 8.48
N ASP A 52 20.27 -7.56 9.62
CA ASP A 52 20.20 -8.76 10.46
C ASP A 52 19.35 -9.83 9.75
N LYS A 53 20.04 -10.82 9.17
CA LYS A 53 19.43 -11.92 8.43
C LYS A 53 18.37 -12.67 9.25
N LYS A 54 18.57 -12.82 10.56
CA LYS A 54 17.65 -13.57 11.42
C LYS A 54 16.31 -12.84 11.55
N GLU A 55 16.36 -11.52 11.74
CA GLU A 55 15.15 -10.69 11.79
C GLU A 55 14.43 -10.68 10.43
N ILE A 56 15.18 -10.57 9.33
CA ILE A 56 14.59 -10.62 7.98
C ILE A 56 13.90 -11.97 7.75
N GLU A 57 14.50 -13.07 8.16
CA GLU A 57 13.91 -14.42 8.04
C GLU A 57 12.63 -14.55 8.89
N MET A 58 12.62 -14.01 10.11
CA MET A 58 11.40 -13.93 10.94
C MET A 58 10.29 -13.14 10.26
N TRP A 59 10.62 -12.02 9.61
CA TRP A 59 9.65 -11.23 8.85
C TRP A 59 9.17 -11.97 7.60
N ILE A 60 10.04 -12.70 6.90
CA ILE A 60 9.66 -13.55 5.78
C ILE A 60 8.59 -14.57 6.21
N ASP A 61 8.80 -15.25 7.33
CA ASP A 61 7.86 -16.26 7.83
C ASP A 61 6.54 -15.64 8.28
N THR A 62 6.61 -14.50 8.97
CA THR A 62 5.42 -13.73 9.39
C THR A 62 4.59 -13.31 8.18
N LEU A 63 5.23 -12.75 7.15
CA LEU A 63 4.55 -12.29 5.94
C LEU A 63 3.98 -13.45 5.12
N LYS A 64 4.70 -14.58 5.01
CA LYS A 64 4.20 -15.81 4.35
C LYS A 64 2.94 -16.35 5.03
N HIS A 65 2.85 -16.24 6.35
CA HIS A 65 1.67 -16.70 7.09
C HIS A 65 0.49 -15.74 6.95
N LEU A 66 0.75 -14.43 7.09
CA LEU A 66 -0.31 -13.41 7.08
C LEU A 66 -0.86 -13.11 5.69
N GLU A 67 -0.06 -13.21 4.64
CA GLU A 67 -0.49 -12.91 3.27
C GLU A 67 -1.75 -13.69 2.84
N PRO A 68 -1.77 -15.05 2.85
CA PRO A 68 -2.96 -15.80 2.44
C PRO A 68 -4.14 -15.58 3.41
N LEU A 69 -3.86 -15.33 4.70
CA LEU A 69 -4.90 -15.03 5.68
C LEU A 69 -5.61 -13.71 5.38
N ILE A 70 -4.86 -12.65 5.06
CA ILE A 70 -5.42 -11.34 4.69
C ILE A 70 -6.18 -11.45 3.37
N ALA A 71 -5.64 -12.15 2.37
CA ALA A 71 -6.34 -12.40 1.11
C ALA A 71 -7.69 -13.10 1.35
N ALA A 72 -7.72 -14.13 2.21
CA ALA A 72 -8.96 -14.81 2.58
C ALA A 72 -9.92 -13.89 3.36
N ILE A 73 -9.42 -13.06 4.28
CA ILE A 73 -10.22 -12.07 5.01
C ILE A 73 -10.83 -11.05 4.04
N LEU A 74 -10.13 -10.68 2.96
CA LEU A 74 -10.63 -9.82 1.89
C LEU A 74 -11.55 -10.55 0.92
N CYS A 75 -11.79 -11.85 1.11
CA CYS A 75 -12.54 -12.72 0.18
C CYS A 75 -11.90 -12.78 -1.21
N PHE A 76 -10.58 -12.62 -1.29
CA PHE A 76 -9.80 -12.54 -2.52
C PHE A 76 -10.22 -11.39 -3.46
N ASP A 77 -10.98 -10.43 -2.94
CA ASP A 77 -11.30 -9.19 -3.64
C ASP A 77 -10.15 -8.19 -3.43
N LEU A 78 -9.18 -8.26 -4.34
CA LEU A 78 -7.95 -7.47 -4.29
C LEU A 78 -7.95 -6.31 -5.29
N GLN A 79 -8.98 -6.19 -6.14
CA GLN A 79 -9.08 -5.10 -7.09
C GLN A 79 -9.62 -3.85 -6.39
N VAL A 80 -8.82 -2.79 -6.35
CA VAL A 80 -9.21 -1.54 -5.70
C VAL A 80 -9.53 -0.48 -6.76
N ASP A 81 -10.78 -0.01 -6.75
CA ASP A 81 -11.17 1.14 -7.56
C ASP A 81 -10.68 2.44 -6.92
N HIS A 82 -9.63 3.03 -7.52
CA HIS A 82 -9.07 4.28 -7.03
C HIS A 82 -9.83 5.51 -7.57
N PRO A 83 -10.05 6.55 -6.73
CA PRO A 83 -10.78 7.77 -7.12
C PRO A 83 -9.99 8.67 -8.10
N TYR A 84 -8.75 8.32 -8.46
CA TYR A 84 -7.90 9.10 -9.35
C TYR A 84 -8.44 9.19 -10.78
N LEU A 85 -9.01 8.11 -11.30
CA LEU A 85 -9.57 8.09 -12.66
C LEU A 85 -10.78 9.04 -12.79
N PRO A 86 -11.79 9.00 -11.89
CA PRO A 86 -12.84 10.01 -11.84
C PRO A 86 -12.30 11.43 -11.73
N LEU A 87 -11.32 11.70 -10.85
CA LEU A 87 -10.73 13.02 -10.68
C LEU A 87 -10.13 13.55 -12.00
N LEU A 88 -9.35 12.73 -12.69
CA LEU A 88 -8.74 13.09 -13.97
C LEU A 88 -9.78 13.30 -15.07
N LYS A 89 -10.89 12.56 -15.04
CA LYS A 89 -11.99 12.74 -15.97
C LYS A 89 -12.69 14.09 -15.75
N TYR A 90 -13.06 14.40 -14.51
CA TYR A 90 -13.74 15.65 -14.18
C TYR A 90 -12.88 16.89 -14.48
N THR A 91 -11.58 16.84 -14.16
CA THR A 91 -10.67 17.96 -14.45
C THR A 91 -10.52 18.26 -15.94
N LYS A 92 -10.68 17.25 -16.81
CA LYS A 92 -10.69 17.42 -18.28
C LYS A 92 -12.02 17.92 -18.84
N GLU A 93 -13.13 17.62 -18.17
CA GLU A 93 -14.47 18.06 -18.59
C GLU A 93 -14.74 19.54 -18.27
N LEU A 94 -14.02 20.11 -17.29
CA LEU A 94 -14.10 21.53 -16.94
C LEU A 94 -13.54 22.40 -18.08
N LYS A 95 -14.42 23.18 -18.71
CA LYS A 95 -14.10 24.14 -19.78
C LYS A 95 -14.19 25.58 -19.25
N GLY A 96 -13.48 26.51 -19.90
CA GLY A 96 -13.56 27.95 -19.60
C GLY A 96 -12.54 28.48 -18.59
N TYR A 97 -11.65 27.63 -18.07
CA TYR A 97 -10.57 28.02 -17.16
C TYR A 97 -9.19 27.88 -17.84
N SER A 98 -8.20 28.65 -17.38
CA SER A 98 -6.82 28.50 -17.86
C SER A 98 -6.23 27.16 -17.42
N LYS A 99 -5.21 26.68 -18.17
CA LYS A 99 -4.52 25.42 -17.85
C LYS A 99 -3.87 25.43 -16.46
N GLU A 100 -3.40 26.59 -16.02
CA GLU A 100 -2.76 26.79 -14.70
C GLU A 100 -3.77 26.55 -13.58
N VAL A 101 -4.94 27.18 -13.64
CA VAL A 101 -6.01 27.02 -12.65
C VAL A 101 -6.49 25.57 -12.56
N LEU A 102 -6.65 24.90 -13.71
CA LEU A 102 -7.06 23.50 -13.75
C LEU A 102 -5.99 22.57 -13.14
N ARG A 103 -4.71 22.87 -13.35
CA ARG A 103 -3.61 22.10 -12.76
C ARG A 103 -3.57 22.30 -11.25
N ASP A 104 -3.71 23.52 -10.77
CA ASP A 104 -3.67 23.83 -9.33
C ASP A 104 -4.88 23.22 -8.61
N LEU A 105 -6.06 23.26 -9.24
CA LEU A 105 -7.27 22.55 -8.77
C LEU A 105 -7.05 21.03 -8.71
N ALA A 106 -6.50 20.44 -9.77
CA ALA A 106 -6.22 19.00 -9.81
C ALA A 106 -5.21 18.59 -8.71
N SER A 107 -4.19 19.42 -8.48
CA SER A 107 -3.21 19.22 -7.42
C SER A 107 -3.84 19.29 -6.03
N ALA A 108 -4.68 20.30 -5.77
CA ALA A 108 -5.40 20.43 -4.51
C ALA A 108 -6.37 19.25 -4.27
N ALA A 109 -7.12 18.86 -5.30
CA ALA A 109 -8.03 17.71 -5.22
C ALA A 109 -7.27 16.39 -5.02
N TRP A 110 -6.11 16.21 -5.67
CA TRP A 110 -5.23 15.07 -5.46
C TRP A 110 -4.72 15.00 -4.02
N ALA A 111 -4.34 16.13 -3.44
CA ALA A 111 -3.95 16.22 -2.04
C ALA A 111 -5.12 15.83 -1.11
N ILE A 112 -6.32 16.35 -1.35
CA ILE A 112 -7.52 16.04 -0.54
C ILE A 112 -7.88 14.55 -0.58
N ILE A 113 -7.76 13.90 -1.74
CA ILE A 113 -8.06 12.46 -1.87
C ILE A 113 -7.08 11.60 -1.05
N ASN A 114 -5.81 12.02 -0.97
CA ASN A 114 -4.76 11.28 -0.29
C ASN A 114 -4.58 11.66 1.19
N HIS A 115 -5.02 12.85 1.59
CA HIS A 115 -5.00 13.30 2.98
C HIS A 115 -6.30 12.95 3.69
N ARG A 116 -6.19 12.19 4.77
CA ARG A 116 -7.25 11.97 5.75
C ARG A 116 -6.85 12.52 7.11
#